data_AF-A0A537AG19-F1
#
_entry.id   AF-A0A537AG19-F1
#
_cell.length_a   1.000
_cell.length_b   1.000
_cell.length_c   1.000
_cell.angle_alpha   90.00
_cell.angle_beta   90.00
_cell.angle_gamma   90.00
#
_symmetry.space_group_name_H-M   'P 1'
#
loop_
_entity.id
_entity.type
_entity.pdbx_description
1 polymer ?
#
loop_
_entity_poly.entity_id
_entity_poly.type
_entity_poly.pdbx_seq_one_letter_code
_entity_poly.pdbx_strand_id
1 'polypeptide(L)'
;MTAKATPTALGPILPLEIRATARLYLAGKIDQWYAKPDGTGVVFIMNLAGVRVTHRSPLNFDQVLANLRARVGETTLTNIAALGAEPGSIEAF
;
A
#
# COMPACT_ATOMS: atom_id res chain seq x y z
N MET A 1 10.63 -13.91 1.33
CA MET A 1 9.70 -13.16 2.20
C MET A 1 10.41 -12.84 3.50
N THR A 2 10.35 -11.61 4.00
CA THR A 2 10.98 -11.23 5.27
C THR A 2 10.13 -11.73 6.44
N ALA A 3 10.75 -12.31 7.47
CA ALA A 3 10.04 -12.82 8.65
C ALA A 3 9.34 -11.66 9.41
N LYS A 4 8.14 -11.92 9.94
CA LYS A 4 7.42 -10.94 10.78
C LYS A 4 8.19 -10.71 12.08
N ALA A 5 8.21 -9.46 12.56
CA ALA A 5 8.77 -9.13 13.87
C ALA A 5 7.93 -9.76 14.99
N THR A 6 8.57 -10.22 16.06
CA THR A 6 7.88 -10.77 17.23
C THR A 6 7.41 -9.66 18.17
N PRO A 7 6.28 -9.82 18.89
CA PRO A 7 5.76 -8.80 19.81
C PRO A 7 6.79 -8.32 20.85
N THR A 8 7.62 -9.23 21.36
CA THR A 8 8.67 -8.92 22.34
C THR A 8 9.76 -8.00 21.76
N ALA A 9 10.12 -8.19 20.48
CA ALA A 9 11.10 -7.32 19.80
C ALA A 9 10.51 -5.94 19.46
N LEU A 10 9.18 -5.86 19.33
CA LEU A 10 8.45 -4.65 18.93
C LEU A 10 8.23 -3.67 20.09
N GLY A 11 8.07 -4.17 21.33
CA GLY A 11 7.73 -3.35 22.51
C GLY A 11 8.63 -2.12 22.73
N PRO A 12 9.97 -2.24 22.67
CA PRO A 12 10.86 -1.08 22.86
C PRO A 12 10.85 -0.09 21.69
N ILE A 13 10.58 -0.56 20.47
CA ILE A 13 10.74 0.19 19.23
C ILE A 13 9.46 0.96 18.88
N LEU A 14 8.29 0.37 19.09
CA LEU A 14 7.00 0.96 18.71
C LEU A 14 6.79 2.39 19.24
N PRO A 15 7.08 2.71 20.51
CA PRO A 15 6.89 4.07 21.01
C PRO A 15 7.75 5.11 20.28
N LEU A 16 8.93 4.73 19.76
CA LEU A 16 9.75 5.62 18.93
C LEU A 16 9.17 5.76 17.52
N GLU A 17 8.80 4.64 16.89
CA GLU A 17 8.22 4.61 15.55
C GLU A 17 6.91 5.42 15.48
N ILE A 18 6.04 5.29 16.48
CA ILE A 18 4.79 6.07 16.58
C ILE A 18 5.10 7.57 16.61
N ARG A 19 6.07 7.99 17.44
CA ARG A 19 6.45 9.40 17.55
C ARG A 19 7.08 9.93 16.27
N ALA A 20 7.93 9.15 15.61
CA ALA A 20 8.54 9.51 14.33
C ALA A 20 7.48 9.66 13.24
N THR A 21 6.55 8.69 13.14
CA THR A 21 5.44 8.73 12.18
C THR A 21 4.54 9.94 12.40
N ALA A 22 4.18 10.23 13.66
CA ALA A 22 3.36 11.40 14.00
C ALA A 22 4.05 12.72 13.58
N ARG A 23 5.36 12.85 13.79
CA ARG A 23 6.12 14.03 13.34
C ARG A 23 6.10 14.19 11.83
N LEU A 24 6.26 13.10 11.08
CA LEU A 24 6.21 13.13 9.61
C LEU A 24 4.83 13.51 9.09
N TYR A 25 3.77 13.02 9.73
CA TYR A 25 2.39 13.40 9.40
C TYR A 25 2.12 14.88 9.68
N LEU A 26 2.44 15.36 10.88
CA LEU A 26 2.26 16.77 11.27
C LEU A 26 3.13 17.73 10.43
N ALA A 27 4.27 17.26 9.91
CA ALA A 27 5.11 18.01 8.99
C ALA A 27 4.63 17.99 7.53
N GLY A 28 3.47 17.36 7.24
CA GLY A 28 2.89 17.26 5.90
C GLY A 28 3.69 16.36 4.94
N LYS A 29 4.57 15.49 5.46
CA LYS A 29 5.38 14.56 4.65
C LYS A 29 4.67 13.23 4.39
N ILE A 30 3.72 12.87 5.24
CA ILE A 30 2.78 11.77 5.02
C ILE A 30 1.45 12.40 4.65
N ASP A 31 0.92 12.07 3.48
CA ASP A 31 -0.37 12.52 3.00
C ASP A 31 -1.48 11.55 3.45
N GLN A 32 -1.23 10.24 3.30
CA GLN A 32 -2.17 9.18 3.67
C GLN A 32 -1.46 7.96 4.25
N TRP A 33 -2.20 7.13 4.98
CA TRP A 33 -1.73 5.83 5.46
C TRP A 33 -2.83 4.76 5.45
N TYR A 34 -2.45 3.49 5.31
CA TYR A 34 -3.40 2.38 5.32
C TYR A 34 -2.80 1.15 6.00
N ALA A 35 -3.51 0.57 6.96
CA ALA A 35 -3.11 -0.70 7.55
C ALA A 35 -3.27 -1.84 6.55
N LYS A 36 -2.30 -2.74 6.49
CA LYS A 36 -2.40 -3.93 5.65
C LYS A 36 -3.41 -4.91 6.26
N PRO A 37 -4.32 -5.51 5.46
CA PRO A 37 -5.30 -6.48 5.97
C PRO A 37 -4.69 -7.71 6.64
N ASP A 38 -3.45 -8.07 6.28
CA ASP A 38 -2.72 -9.22 6.83
C ASP A 38 -1.97 -8.92 8.15
N GLY A 39 -2.15 -7.71 8.69
CA GLY A 39 -1.51 -7.22 9.91
C GLY A 39 0.02 -7.12 9.84
N THR A 40 0.62 -7.17 8.64
CA THR A 40 2.09 -7.14 8.50
C THR A 40 2.69 -5.74 8.57
N GLY A 41 1.86 -4.69 8.60
CA GLY A 41 2.31 -3.32 8.73
C GLY A 41 1.36 -2.32 8.09
N VAL A 42 1.92 -1.20 7.66
CA VAL A 42 1.22 -0.04 7.11
C VAL A 42 1.83 0.37 5.77
N VAL A 43 1.02 0.94 4.89
CA VAL A 43 1.45 1.59 3.65
C VAL A 43 1.30 3.09 3.84
N PHE A 44 2.35 3.86 3.54
CA PHE A 44 2.34 5.32 3.60
C PHE A 44 2.35 5.91 2.18
N ILE A 45 1.52 6.92 1.95
CA ILE A 45 1.59 7.80 0.78
C ILE A 45 2.33 9.06 1.22
N MET A 46 3.47 9.33 0.60
CA MET A 46 4.41 10.35 1.04
C MET A 46 4.40 11.55 0.10
N ASN A 47 4.36 12.76 0.65
CA ASN A 47 4.59 14.01 -0.08
C ASN A 47 6.06 14.44 0.05
N LEU A 48 6.89 13.98 -0.88
CA LEU A 48 8.33 14.27 -0.89
C LEU A 48 8.68 15.19 -2.06
N ALA A 49 8.69 16.49 -1.80
CA ALA A 49 9.26 17.45 -2.75
C ALA A 49 10.79 17.24 -2.86
N GLY A 50 11.29 17.09 -4.08
CA GLY A 50 12.74 17.04 -4.37
C GLY A 50 13.46 15.73 -4.04
N VAL A 51 12.76 14.70 -3.54
CA VAL A 51 13.37 13.38 -3.31
C VAL A 51 13.18 12.52 -4.55
N ARG A 52 14.29 12.20 -5.23
CA ARG A 52 14.28 11.22 -6.32
C ARG A 52 14.10 9.84 -5.71
N VAL A 53 13.01 9.15 -6.04
CA VAL A 53 12.80 7.75 -5.63
C VAL A 53 13.87 6.90 -6.32
N THR A 54 14.86 6.42 -5.55
CA THR A 54 15.98 5.63 -6.09
C THR A 54 15.55 4.23 -6.55
N HIS A 55 14.45 3.71 -5.99
CA HIS A 55 13.87 2.43 -6.41
C HIS A 55 12.67 2.64 -7.35
N ARG A 56 12.96 2.71 -8.65
CA ARG A 56 11.93 2.61 -9.69
C ARG A 56 11.64 1.12 -9.90
N SER A 57 10.37 0.72 -9.86
CA SER A 57 9.98 -0.61 -10.32
C SER A 57 10.59 -0.87 -11.70
N PRO A 58 11.30 -1.99 -11.92
CA PRO A 58 11.78 -2.36 -13.25
C PRO A 58 10.61 -2.74 -14.17
N LEU A 59 9.44 -3.03 -13.58
CA LEU A 59 8.23 -3.33 -14.31
C LEU A 59 7.50 -2.03 -14.67
N ASN A 60 7.23 -1.86 -15.96
CA ASN A 60 6.28 -0.85 -16.44
C ASN A 60 4.83 -1.28 -16.16
N PHE A 61 3.89 -0.37 -16.38
CA PHE A 61 2.47 -0.61 -16.09
C PHE A 61 1.93 -1.84 -16.84
N ASP A 62 2.29 -2.01 -18.12
CA ASP A 62 1.83 -3.14 -18.93
C ASP A 62 2.31 -4.48 -18.38
N GLN A 63 3.56 -4.53 -17.89
CA GLN A 63 4.13 -5.72 -17.27
C GLN A 63 3.49 -6.04 -15.91
N VAL A 64 3.17 -5.01 -15.11
CA VAL A 64 2.39 -5.19 -13.88
C VAL A 64 1.02 -5.75 -14.21
N LEU A 65 0.35 -5.22 -15.23
CA LEU A 65 -0.97 -5.64 -15.64
C LEU A 65 -0.98 -7.07 -16.20
N ALA A 66 0.05 -7.46 -16.96
CA ALA A 66 0.25 -8.82 -17.43
C ALA A 66 0.47 -9.81 -16.27
N ASN A 67 1.28 -9.44 -15.28
CA ASN A 67 1.52 -10.27 -14.09
C ASN A 67 0.27 -10.39 -13.22
N LEU A 68 -0.54 -9.34 -13.13
CA LEU A 68 -1.84 -9.39 -12.44
C LEU A 68 -2.78 -10.34 -13.18
N ARG A 69 -2.91 -10.22 -14.51
CA ARG A 69 -3.72 -11.13 -15.35
C ARG A 69 -3.29 -12.59 -15.22
N ALA A 70 -1.99 -12.85 -15.10
CA ALA A 70 -1.48 -14.20 -14.92
C ALA A 70 -1.75 -14.78 -13.52
N ARG A 71 -1.79 -13.93 -12.49
CA ARG A 71 -2.01 -14.33 -11.08
C ARG A 71 -3.49 -14.38 -10.69
N VAL A 72 -4.28 -13.50 -11.29
CA VAL A 72 -5.71 -13.33 -11.11
C VAL A 72 -6.32 -13.92 -12.38
N GLY A 73 -6.55 -15.23 -12.40
CA GLY A 73 -7.06 -15.92 -13.59
C GLY A 73 -8.26 -15.20 -14.23
N GLU A 74 -8.46 -15.38 -15.54
CA GLU A 74 -9.38 -14.58 -16.38
C GLU A 74 -10.77 -14.34 -15.75
N THR A 75 -11.32 -15.31 -15.03
CA THR A 75 -12.63 -15.24 -14.36
C THR A 75 -12.73 -14.10 -13.33
N THR A 76 -11.66 -13.72 -12.64
CA THR A 76 -11.72 -12.67 -11.61
C THR A 76 -11.69 -11.26 -12.21
N LEU A 77 -11.07 -11.06 -13.38
CA LEU A 77 -11.08 -9.77 -14.07
C LEU A 77 -12.44 -9.46 -14.70
N THR A 78 -13.12 -10.49 -15.22
CA THR A 78 -14.52 -10.37 -15.67
C THR A 78 -15.43 -9.99 -14.51
N ASN A 79 -15.21 -10.56 -13.32
CA ASN A 79 -16.00 -10.24 -12.13
C ASN A 79 -15.72 -8.83 -11.60
N ILE A 80 -14.48 -8.35 -11.60
CA ILE A 80 -14.15 -6.97 -11.20
C ILE A 80 -14.70 -5.95 -12.21
N ALA A 81 -14.61 -6.26 -13.51
CA ALA A 81 -15.20 -5.42 -14.56
C ALA A 81 -16.74 -5.38 -14.46
N ALA A 82 -17.38 -6.50 -14.14
CA ALA A 82 -18.81 -6.56 -13.86
C ALA A 82 -19.19 -5.75 -12.61
N LEU A 83 -18.45 -5.89 -11.51
CA LEU A 83 -18.66 -5.13 -10.28
C LEU A 83 -18.48 -3.61 -10.45
N GLY A 84 -17.61 -3.17 -11.36
CA GLY A 84 -17.45 -1.76 -11.72
C GLY A 84 -18.51 -1.20 -12.68
N ALA A 85 -19.29 -2.07 -13.32
CA ALA A 85 -20.41 -1.69 -14.19
C ALA A 85 -21.77 -1.69 -13.46
N GLU A 86 -21.80 -2.17 -12.22
CA GLU A 86 -23.00 -2.12 -11.37
C GLU A 86 -23.37 -0.67 -11.02
N PRO A 87 -24.65 -0.28 -11.18
CA PRO A 87 -25.12 1.04 -10.79
C PRO A 87 -24.87 1.29 -9.29
N GLY A 88 -24.12 2.34 -8.95
CA GLY A 88 -23.79 2.72 -7.57
C GLY A 88 -22.35 2.40 -7.11
N SER A 89 -21.55 1.72 -7.94
CA SER A 89 -20.14 1.41 -7.59
C SER A 89 -19.22 2.64 -7.51
N ILE A 90 -19.55 3.73 -8.21
CA ILE A 90 -18.82 5.01 -8.20
C ILE A 90 -19.27 6.00 -7.12
N GLU A 91 -20.38 5.72 -6.42
CA GLU A 91 -20.92 6.61 -5.37
C GLU A 91 -20.62 6.13 -3.95
N ALA A 92 -19.94 4.98 -3.81
CA ALA A 92 -19.61 4.37 -2.52
C ALA A 92 -18.20 4.69 -1.99
N PHE A 93 -17.54 5.73 -2.54
CA PHE A 93 -16.22 6.19 -2.10
C PHE A 93 -16.25 7.67 -1.69
#